data_AF-A0A7G8X0L2-F1
#
_entry.id   AF-A0A7G8X0L2-F1
#
_cell.length_a   1.000
_cell.length_b   1.000
_cell.length_c   1.000
_cell.angle_alpha   90.00
_cell.angle_beta   90.00
_cell.angle_gamma   90.00
#
_symmetry.space_group_name_H-M   'P 1'
#
loop_
_entity.id
_entity.type
_entity.pdbx_description
1 polymer ?
#
loop_
_entity_poly.entity_id
_entity_poly.type
_entity_poly.pdbx_seq_one_letter_code
_entity_poly.pdbx_strand_id
1 'polypeptide(L)'
;MAFGIQRVELRAWKKAVSEGEMAFLTHYWLDERFPGYNTVTKAGCADISKLVEWGKQYGLKREWIDMREDYPHFDLFGKHERDILLKEGLHNQLKRFNLL
;
A
#
# COMPACT_ATOMS: atom_id res chain seq x y z
N MET A 1 9.33 7.23 -6.81
CA MET A 1 10.56 7.04 -6.02
C MET A 1 10.15 6.85 -4.57
N ALA A 2 10.63 5.81 -3.88
CA ALA A 2 10.26 5.51 -2.50
C ALA A 2 11.36 5.98 -1.53
N PHE A 3 11.01 6.77 -0.53
CA PHE A 3 11.92 7.24 0.51
C PHE A 3 11.26 7.18 1.89
N GLY A 4 12.05 7.17 2.96
CA GLY A 4 11.57 6.93 4.33
C GLY A 4 11.37 5.44 4.69
N ILE A 5 11.77 4.52 3.81
CA ILE A 5 11.81 3.08 4.07
C ILE A 5 13.23 2.53 3.86
N GLN A 6 13.56 1.45 4.57
CA GLN A 6 14.80 0.72 4.40
C GLN A 6 14.68 -0.33 3.30
N ARG A 7 15.82 -0.70 2.70
CA ARG A 7 15.86 -1.76 1.67
C ARG A 7 15.34 -3.11 2.17
N VAL A 8 15.53 -3.41 3.46
CA VAL A 8 15.02 -4.64 4.09
C VAL A 8 13.49 -4.66 4.14
N GLU A 9 12.85 -3.52 4.42
CA GLU A 9 11.39 -3.40 4.45
C GLU A 9 10.80 -3.64 3.05
N LEU A 10 11.40 -3.04 2.02
CA LEU A 10 10.99 -3.26 0.63
C LEU A 10 11.14 -4.73 0.20
N ARG A 11 12.25 -5.38 0.58
CA ARG A 11 12.47 -6.80 0.28
C ARG A 11 11.48 -7.71 0.99
N ALA A 12 11.18 -7.43 2.26
CA ALA A 12 10.19 -8.16 3.03
C ALA A 12 8.79 -8.04 2.40
N TRP A 13 8.40 -6.83 2.02
CA TRP A 13 7.15 -6.60 1.30
C TRP A 13 7.10 -7.38 -0.02
N LYS A 14 8.13 -7.27 -0.87
CA LYS A 14 8.21 -8.02 -2.13
C LYS A 14 8.06 -9.52 -1.92
N LYS A 15 8.78 -10.08 -0.94
CA LYS A 15 8.70 -11.50 -0.61
C LYS A 15 7.27 -11.92 -0.22
N ALA A 16 6.65 -11.19 0.70
CA ALA A 16 5.29 -11.49 1.16
C ALA A 16 4.26 -11.40 0.03
N VAL A 17 4.37 -10.38 -0.84
CA VAL A 17 3.53 -10.26 -2.04
C VAL A 17 3.68 -11.49 -2.93
N SER A 18 4.91 -11.88 -3.26
CA SER A 18 5.19 -13.06 -4.10
C SER A 18 4.69 -14.37 -3.50
N GLU A 19 4.59 -14.47 -2.17
CA GLU A 19 4.03 -15.62 -1.46
C GLU A 19 2.49 -15.63 -1.42
N GLY A 20 1.82 -14.63 -2.01
CA GLY A 20 0.36 -14.51 -2.03
C GLY A 20 -0.23 -14.01 -0.70
N GLU A 21 0.60 -13.42 0.15
CA GLU A 21 0.17 -12.76 1.37
C GLU A 21 -0.28 -11.32 1.07
N MET A 22 -1.25 -10.82 1.84
CA MET A 22 -1.56 -9.39 1.81
C MET A 22 -0.46 -8.64 2.56
N ALA A 23 0.29 -7.81 1.84
CA ALA A 23 1.43 -7.08 2.39
C ALA A 23 1.28 -5.57 2.18
N PHE A 24 1.70 -4.79 3.17
CA PHE A 24 1.54 -3.33 3.19
C PHE A 24 2.88 -2.62 3.36
N LEU A 25 3.16 -1.64 2.50
CA LEU A 25 4.37 -0.83 2.59
C LEU A 25 4.04 0.64 2.39
N THR A 26 4.06 1.41 3.48
CA THR A 26 3.98 2.88 3.42
C THR A 26 5.36 3.47 3.17
N HIS A 27 5.46 4.41 2.24
CA HIS A 27 6.64 5.24 2.07
C HIS A 27 6.24 6.67 1.71
N TYR A 28 7.17 7.61 1.86
CA TYR A 28 6.92 8.97 1.39
C TYR A 28 6.90 9.02 -0.14
N TRP A 29 5.96 9.77 -0.67
CA TRP A 29 5.74 9.98 -2.09
C TRP A 29 5.33 11.44 -2.28
N LEU A 30 6.07 12.14 -3.13
CA LEU A 30 5.80 13.53 -3.47
C LEU A 30 5.49 13.59 -4.97
N ASP A 31 4.32 14.09 -5.30
CA ASP A 31 3.87 14.31 -6.67
C ASP A 31 3.14 15.66 -6.73
N GLU A 32 3.59 16.55 -7.59
CA GLU A 32 3.07 17.92 -7.69
C GLU A 32 1.57 17.97 -8.05
N ARG A 33 1.03 16.90 -8.64
CA ARG A 33 -0.39 16.77 -8.97
C ARG A 33 -1.27 16.52 -7.74
N PHE A 34 -0.66 16.14 -6.61
CA PHE A 34 -1.33 15.72 -5.38
C PHE A 34 -0.83 16.51 -4.16
N PRO A 35 -1.05 17.84 -4.12
CA PRO A 35 -0.59 18.67 -3.01
C PRO A 35 -1.23 18.24 -1.69
N GLY A 36 -0.40 18.02 -0.67
CA GLY A 36 -0.84 17.59 0.66
C GLY A 36 -0.85 16.07 0.88
N TYR A 37 -0.62 15.27 -0.16
CA TYR A 37 -0.40 13.83 -0.03
C TYR A 37 1.10 13.54 -0.07
N ASN A 38 1.67 13.26 1.09
CA ASN A 38 3.12 13.07 1.24
C ASN A 38 3.51 11.59 1.31
N THR A 39 2.54 10.68 1.32
CA THR A 39 2.73 9.25 1.54
C THR A 39 1.89 8.46 0.56
N VAL A 40 2.35 7.23 0.31
CA VAL A 40 1.58 6.21 -0.37
C VAL A 40 1.81 4.89 0.34
N THR A 41 0.74 4.14 0.52
CA THR A 41 0.76 2.77 1.01
C THR A 41 0.50 1.82 -0.14
N LYS A 42 1.44 0.91 -0.37
CA LYS A 42 1.30 -0.19 -1.32
C LYS A 42 0.69 -1.40 -0.63
N ALA A 43 -0.56 -1.73 -0.96
CA ALA A 43 -1.24 -2.96 -0.51
C ALA A 43 -1.15 -4.00 -1.64
N GLY A 44 -0.28 -5.00 -1.48
CA GLY A 44 0.07 -5.95 -2.54
C GLY A 44 -0.21 -7.41 -2.19
N CYS A 45 -0.44 -8.20 -3.23
CA CYS A 45 -0.58 -9.66 -3.17
C CYS A 45 -0.48 -10.25 -4.59
N ALA A 46 0.29 -11.32 -4.78
CA ALA A 46 0.41 -11.99 -6.09
C ALA A 46 -0.84 -12.77 -6.49
N ASP A 47 -1.66 -13.20 -5.52
CA ASP A 47 -2.99 -13.74 -5.80
C ASP A 47 -3.96 -12.58 -6.11
N ILE A 48 -4.14 -12.32 -7.40
CA ILE A 48 -5.01 -11.25 -7.91
C ILE A 48 -6.46 -11.41 -7.43
N SER A 49 -6.96 -12.63 -7.35
CA SER A 49 -8.33 -12.87 -6.89
C SER A 49 -8.47 -12.45 -5.43
N LYS A 50 -7.52 -12.85 -4.59
CA LYS A 50 -7.44 -12.43 -3.19
C LYS A 50 -7.28 -10.91 -3.05
N LEU A 51 -6.41 -10.29 -3.86
CA LEU A 51 -6.19 -8.84 -3.85
C LEU A 51 -7.47 -8.07 -4.21
N VAL A 52 -8.21 -8.54 -5.22
CA VAL A 52 -9.49 -7.95 -5.63
C VAL A 52 -10.54 -8.10 -4.54
N GLU A 53 -10.70 -9.29 -3.96
CA GLU A 53 -11.66 -9.51 -2.88
C GLU A 53 -11.32 -8.68 -1.64
N TRP A 54 -10.04 -8.54 -1.31
CA TRP A 54 -9.58 -7.63 -0.27
C TRP A 54 -9.93 -6.16 -0.61
N GLY A 55 -9.61 -5.70 -1.81
CA GLY A 55 -9.86 -4.32 -2.24
C GLY A 55 -11.35 -3.94 -2.26
N LYS A 56 -12.23 -4.88 -2.62
CA LYS A 56 -13.69 -4.68 -2.63
C LYS A 56 -14.24 -4.28 -1.25
N GLN A 57 -13.66 -4.78 -0.16
CA GLN A 57 -14.08 -4.43 1.21
C GLN A 57 -13.90 -2.93 1.51
N TYR A 58 -13.04 -2.25 0.75
CA TYR A 58 -12.74 -0.83 0.86
C TYR A 58 -13.25 -0.01 -0.34
N GLY A 59 -14.02 -0.62 -1.25
CA GLY A 59 -14.51 0.03 -2.46
C GLY A 59 -13.44 0.26 -3.53
N LEU A 60 -12.28 -0.41 -3.44
CA LEU A 60 -11.25 -0.35 -4.46
C LEU A 60 -11.67 -1.20 -5.66
N LYS A 61 -11.43 -0.68 -6.86
CA LYS A 61 -11.82 -1.34 -8.10
C LYS A 61 -10.65 -2.13 -8.68
N ARG A 62 -10.93 -3.27 -9.33
CA ARG A 62 -9.90 -4.14 -9.91
C ARG A 62 -8.99 -3.40 -10.88
N GLU A 63 -9.53 -2.46 -11.65
CA GLU A 63 -8.78 -1.64 -12.62
C GLU A 63 -7.77 -0.68 -11.98
N TRP A 64 -7.80 -0.49 -10.66
CA TRP A 64 -6.83 0.32 -9.92
C TRP A 64 -5.63 -0.48 -9.43
N ILE A 65 -5.58 -1.79 -9.69
CA ILE A 65 -4.41 -2.61 -9.38
C ILE A 65 -3.29 -2.22 -10.35
N ASP A 66 -2.16 -1.77 -9.81
CA ASP A 66 -0.92 -1.68 -10.56
C ASP A 66 -0.33 -3.08 -10.70
N MET A 67 -0.19 -3.53 -11.95
CA MET A 67 0.31 -4.85 -12.34
C MET A 67 1.82 -4.84 -12.68
N ARG A 68 2.52 -3.72 -12.46
CA ARG A 68 3.95 -3.59 -12.79
C ARG A 68 4.84 -4.46 -11.89
N GLU A 69 6.00 -4.83 -12.43
CA GLU A 69 7.14 -5.43 -11.72
C GLU A 69 6.90 -6.76 -10.98
N ASP A 70 5.90 -7.57 -11.35
CA ASP A 70 5.55 -8.84 -10.68
C ASP A 70 5.07 -8.70 -9.22
N TYR A 71 4.71 -7.48 -8.80
CA TYR A 71 4.15 -7.22 -7.46
C TYR A 71 2.81 -6.49 -7.59
N PRO A 72 1.71 -7.19 -7.91
CA PRO A 72 0.40 -6.57 -8.04
C PRO A 72 -0.02 -5.87 -6.75
N HIS A 73 -0.41 -4.60 -6.83
CA HIS A 73 -0.77 -3.81 -5.65
C HIS A 73 -1.73 -2.67 -5.93
N PHE A 74 -2.40 -2.20 -4.88
CA PHE A 74 -3.06 -0.90 -4.85
C PHE A 74 -2.14 0.15 -4.26
N ASP A 75 -2.17 1.35 -4.84
CA ASP A 75 -1.62 2.56 -4.24
C ASP A 75 -2.73 3.29 -3.46
N LEU A 76 -2.55 3.37 -2.15
CA LEU A 76 -3.46 4.06 -1.24
C LEU A 76 -2.81 5.36 -0.79
N PHE A 77 -3.55 6.46 -0.83
CA PHE A 77 -3.08 7.76 -0.35
C PHE A 77 -4.23 8.52 0.30
N GLY A 78 -3.89 9.49 1.15
CA GLY A 78 -4.88 10.38 1.74
C GLY A 78 -5.85 9.70 2.69
N LYS A 79 -7.14 10.04 2.58
CA LYS A 79 -8.17 9.46 3.46
C LYS A 79 -8.27 7.94 3.32
N HIS A 80 -8.11 7.41 2.11
CA HIS A 80 -8.18 5.96 1.88
C HIS A 80 -7.02 5.24 2.55
N GLU A 81 -5.80 5.76 2.42
CA GLU A 81 -4.62 5.25 3.12
C GLU A 81 -4.85 5.19 4.63
N ARG A 82 -5.23 6.31 5.24
CA ARG A 82 -5.47 6.39 6.69
C ARG A 82 -6.54 5.40 7.16
N ASP A 83 -7.71 5.42 6.53
CA ASP A 83 -8.86 4.62 6.98
C ASP A 83 -8.60 3.11 6.82
N ILE A 84 -7.91 2.71 5.75
CA ILE A 84 -7.57 1.31 5.49
C ILE A 84 -6.49 0.85 6.47
N LEU A 85 -5.39 1.60 6.63
CA LEU A 85 -4.35 1.26 7.60
C LEU A 85 -4.91 1.13 9.03
N LEU A 86 -5.90 1.95 9.39
CA LEU A 86 -6.57 1.87 10.69
C LEU A 86 -7.39 0.59 10.83
N LYS A 87 -8.17 0.22 9.81
CA LYS A 87 -8.97 -1.01 9.79
C LYS A 87 -8.11 -2.28 9.77
N GLU A 88 -6.96 -2.23 9.12
CA GLU A 88 -5.97 -3.32 9.07
C GLU A 88 -5.09 -3.40 10.34
N GLY A 89 -5.29 -2.50 11.32
CA GLY A 89 -4.52 -2.50 12.57
C GLY A 89 -3.05 -2.09 12.41
N LEU A 90 -2.68 -1.43 11.31
CA LEU A 90 -1.31 -1.03 10.97
C LEU A 90 -0.89 0.27 11.68
N HIS A 91 -1.13 0.33 12.99
CA HIS A 91 -0.90 1.52 13.82
C HIS A 91 0.54 2.02 13.81
N ASN A 92 1.53 1.13 13.63
CA ASN A 92 2.92 1.53 13.53
C ASN A 92 3.20 2.37 12.28
N GLN A 93 2.57 2.04 11.15
CA GLN A 93 2.69 2.82 9.91
C GLN A 93 1.98 4.17 10.08
N LEU A 94 0.75 4.16 10.62
CA LEU A 94 -0.01 5.37 10.91
C LEU A 94 0.78 6.37 11.78
N LYS A 95 1.43 5.90 12.84
CA LYS A 95 2.25 6.74 13.73
C LYS A 95 3.53 7.21 13.06
N ARG A 96 4.28 6.32 12.40
CA ARG A 96 5.57 6.64 11.76
C ARG A 96 5.43 7.71 10.69
N PHE A 97 4.33 7.68 9.93
CA PHE A 97 4.09 8.57 8.81
C PHE A 97 3.13 9.73 9.13
N ASN A 98 2.75 9.91 10.40
CA ASN A 98 1.89 10.98 10.89
C ASN A 98 0.52 11.06 10.17
N LEU A 99 -0.16 9.91 10.08
CA LEU A 99 -1.47 9.76 9.42
C LEU A 99 -2.65 9.76 10.40
N LEU A 100 -2.44 10.12 11.67
CA LEU A 100 -3.48 10.16 12.71
C LEU A 100 -4.14 11.52 12.83
#